data_AF-A0A2K1KI11-F1
#
_entry.id   AF-A0A2K1KI11-F1
#
_cell.length_a   1.000
_cell.length_b   1.000
_cell.length_c   1.000
_cell.angle_alpha   90.00
_cell.angle_beta   90.00
_cell.angle_gamma   90.00
#
_symmetry.space_group_name_H-M   'P 1'
#
loop_
_entity.id
_entity.type
_entity.pdbx_description
1 polymer ?
#
loop_
_entity_poly.entity_id
_entity_poly.type
_entity_poly.pdbx_seq_one_letter_code
_entity_poly.pdbx_strand_id
1 'polypeptide(L)'
;MAVTNGLDDHQDSAQNGSHVVESKERSAKEIEVLKLMRARSMDVKKASKMFAQHQKWRREYFPLGHAQEDEIKDEIAANKFFIQGHDRTGRPLSFWYGARHFGGGNLEQYKRGITYCLDKLISSLPPGQEKFVIIADLKGVGYKNLDVRGWLGAYDFVQAYYPERLGRVYILHPPMIFWASWKLVVPFLDPVIKKKIVFVDNAKIEETLLADIAKEELPTACGGLKEMVPFELAHPPNWPQFKAAAVAT
;
A
#
# COMPACT_ATOMS: atom_id res chain seq x y z
N MET A 1 29.67 -45.13 -35.69
CA MET A 1 28.31 -44.59 -35.50
C MET A 1 28.24 -43.97 -34.12
N ALA A 2 28.29 -42.64 -34.04
CA ALA A 2 27.97 -41.91 -32.82
C ALA A 2 27.20 -40.67 -33.28
N VAL A 3 25.90 -40.63 -33.00
CA VAL A 3 25.04 -39.47 -33.22
C VAL A 3 24.72 -38.91 -31.84
N THR A 4 25.12 -37.66 -31.63
CA THR A 4 24.86 -36.88 -30.42
C THR A 4 23.42 -36.36 -30.44
N ASN A 5 22.58 -36.81 -29.50
CA ASN A 5 21.31 -36.16 -29.17
C ASN A 5 21.60 -35.04 -28.16
N GLY A 6 21.48 -33.79 -28.60
CA GLY A 6 21.64 -32.61 -27.76
C GLY A 6 20.71 -31.50 -28.22
N LEU A 7 19.40 -31.75 -28.24
CA LEU A 7 18.39 -30.77 -28.67
C LEU A 7 17.10 -30.73 -27.81
N ASP A 8 16.92 -31.57 -26.79
CA ASP A 8 15.62 -31.65 -26.08
C ASP A 8 15.53 -30.89 -24.73
N ASP A 9 16.64 -30.42 -24.14
CA ASP A 9 16.59 -29.81 -22.78
C ASP A 9 16.11 -28.34 -22.76
N HIS A 10 16.05 -27.66 -23.91
CA HIS A 10 15.65 -26.24 -23.97
C HIS A 10 14.16 -26.00 -24.17
N GLN A 11 13.39 -27.01 -24.58
CA GLN A 11 11.97 -26.84 -24.91
C GLN A 11 11.06 -27.12 -23.70
N ASP A 12 11.46 -28.04 -22.83
CA ASP A 12 10.70 -28.46 -21.65
C ASP A 12 10.76 -27.40 -20.51
N SER A 13 11.89 -26.70 -20.38
CA SER A 13 12.05 -25.60 -19.41
C SER A 13 11.18 -24.36 -19.74
N ALA A 14 10.96 -24.08 -21.03
CA ALA A 14 10.12 -22.97 -21.48
C ALA A 14 8.62 -23.26 -21.32
N GLN A 15 8.18 -24.51 -21.57
CA GLN A 15 6.79 -24.93 -21.36
C GLN A 15 6.42 -25.06 -19.88
N ASN A 16 7.35 -25.52 -19.04
CA ASN A 16 7.14 -25.58 -17.59
C ASN A 16 7.11 -24.17 -16.98
N GLY A 17 7.95 -23.25 -17.49
CA GLY A 17 7.93 -21.84 -17.10
C GLY A 17 6.61 -21.12 -17.46
N SER A 18 6.07 -21.35 -18.66
CA SER A 18 4.81 -20.72 -19.08
C SER A 18 3.61 -21.23 -18.29
N HIS A 19 3.52 -22.54 -18.03
CA HIS A 19 2.46 -23.11 -17.19
C HIS A 19 2.51 -22.61 -15.73
N VAL A 20 3.71 -22.44 -15.17
CA VAL A 20 3.88 -21.90 -13.81
C VAL A 20 3.50 -20.42 -13.75
N VAL A 21 3.80 -19.63 -14.79
CA VAL A 21 3.38 -18.22 -14.87
C VAL A 21 1.87 -18.11 -15.01
N GLU A 22 1.25 -18.88 -15.91
CA GLU A 22 -0.19 -18.86 -16.16
C GLU A 22 -1.00 -19.32 -14.95
N SER A 23 -0.53 -20.34 -14.22
CA SER A 23 -1.17 -20.79 -12.97
C SER A 23 -1.06 -19.77 -11.84
N LYS A 24 0.07 -19.07 -11.70
CA LYS A 24 0.23 -17.97 -10.74
C LYS A 24 -0.65 -16.77 -11.09
N GLU A 25 -0.74 -16.40 -12.37
CA GLU A 25 -1.63 -15.33 -12.82
C GLU A 25 -3.10 -15.64 -12.60
N ARG A 26 -3.50 -16.89 -12.85
CA ARG A 26 -4.86 -17.38 -12.57
C ARG A 26 -5.17 -17.28 -11.07
N SER A 27 -4.26 -17.72 -10.22
CA SER A 27 -4.40 -17.63 -8.76
C SER A 27 -4.49 -16.17 -8.28
N ALA A 28 -3.68 -15.27 -8.83
CA ALA A 28 -3.73 -13.84 -8.49
C ALA A 28 -5.07 -13.19 -8.85
N LYS A 29 -5.63 -13.52 -10.04
CA LYS A 29 -6.95 -13.06 -10.46
C LYS A 29 -8.06 -13.59 -9.55
N GLU A 30 -8.00 -14.87 -9.17
CA GLU A 30 -8.97 -15.49 -8.24
C GLU A 30 -8.93 -14.83 -6.86
N ILE A 31 -7.72 -14.57 -6.34
CA ILE A 31 -7.52 -13.84 -5.08
C ILE A 31 -8.15 -12.44 -5.14
N GLU A 32 -7.95 -11.71 -6.24
CA GLU A 32 -8.51 -10.36 -6.40
C GLU A 32 -10.05 -10.39 -6.45
N VAL A 33 -10.63 -11.35 -7.17
CA VAL A 33 -12.08 -11.56 -7.21
C VAL A 33 -12.62 -11.89 -5.81
N LEU A 34 -11.96 -12.78 -5.06
CA LEU A 34 -12.37 -13.13 -3.70
C LEU A 34 -12.31 -11.94 -2.72
N LYS A 35 -11.38 -11.00 -2.91
CA LYS A 35 -11.32 -9.76 -2.11
C LYS A 35 -12.51 -8.86 -2.39
N LEU A 36 -12.83 -8.66 -3.66
CA LEU A 36 -13.98 -7.84 -4.08
C LEU A 36 -15.30 -8.45 -3.59
N MET A 37 -15.40 -9.78 -3.59
CA MET A 37 -16.52 -10.51 -2.99
C MET A 37 -16.62 -10.24 -1.48
N ARG A 38 -15.53 -10.38 -0.71
CA ARG A 38 -15.49 -10.08 0.73
C ARG A 38 -15.89 -8.63 1.04
N ALA A 39 -15.36 -7.67 0.28
CA ALA A 39 -15.65 -6.24 0.42
C ALA A 39 -17.11 -5.86 0.13
N ARG A 40 -17.86 -6.76 -0.52
CA ARG A 40 -19.28 -6.58 -0.85
C ARG A 40 -20.16 -7.66 -0.22
N SER A 41 -19.72 -8.22 0.91
CA SER A 41 -20.48 -9.21 1.70
C SER A 41 -20.95 -10.42 0.87
N MET A 42 -20.11 -10.87 -0.06
CA MET A 42 -20.37 -11.97 -1.00
C MET A 42 -21.50 -11.71 -2.01
N ASP A 43 -21.94 -10.46 -2.19
CA ASP A 43 -22.90 -10.07 -3.22
C ASP A 43 -22.21 -10.04 -4.59
N VAL A 44 -22.46 -11.07 -5.40
CA VAL A 44 -21.85 -11.25 -6.73
C VAL A 44 -22.06 -10.04 -7.63
N LYS A 45 -23.28 -9.47 -7.67
CA LYS A 45 -23.59 -8.34 -8.55
C LYS A 45 -22.79 -7.10 -8.15
N LYS A 46 -22.71 -6.82 -6.84
CA LYS A 46 -21.93 -5.68 -6.33
C LYS A 46 -20.43 -5.89 -6.53
N ALA A 47 -19.92 -7.10 -6.32
CA ALA A 47 -18.52 -7.43 -6.53
C ALA A 47 -18.11 -7.32 -8.01
N SER A 48 -18.91 -7.87 -8.94
CA SER A 48 -18.67 -7.74 -10.37
C SER A 48 -18.70 -6.28 -10.84
N LYS A 49 -19.66 -5.49 -10.33
CA LYS A 49 -19.73 -4.05 -10.61
C LYS A 49 -18.48 -3.33 -10.11
N MET A 50 -18.03 -3.63 -8.90
CA MET A 50 -16.83 -3.03 -8.31
C MET A 50 -15.56 -3.42 -9.10
N PHE A 51 -15.45 -4.68 -9.53
CA PHE A 51 -14.34 -5.13 -10.36
C PHE A 51 -14.27 -4.39 -11.69
N ALA A 52 -15.40 -4.23 -12.38
CA ALA A 52 -15.47 -3.49 -13.63
C ALA A 52 -15.11 -2.00 -13.42
N GLN A 53 -15.59 -1.40 -12.33
CA GLN A 53 -15.26 -0.02 -11.95
C GLN A 53 -13.78 0.15 -11.64
N HIS A 54 -13.18 -0.78 -10.89
CA HIS A 54 -11.75 -0.76 -10.57
C HIS A 54 -10.89 -0.86 -11.84
N GLN A 55 -11.19 -1.81 -12.74
CA GLN A 55 -10.46 -1.93 -14.01
C GLN A 55 -10.60 -0.68 -14.89
N LYS A 56 -11.82 -0.12 -14.97
CA LYS A 56 -12.05 1.12 -15.71
C LYS A 56 -11.23 2.26 -15.12
N TRP A 57 -11.32 2.46 -13.81
CA TRP A 57 -10.55 3.48 -13.10
C TRP A 57 -9.05 3.30 -13.31
N ARG A 58 -8.51 2.08 -13.17
CA ARG A 58 -7.07 1.83 -13.32
C ARG A 58 -6.57 2.26 -14.70
N ARG A 59 -7.32 1.94 -15.76
CA ARG A 59 -6.97 2.30 -17.15
C ARG A 59 -7.08 3.81 -17.42
N GLU A 60 -8.11 4.45 -16.90
CA GLU A 60 -8.36 5.88 -17.16
C GLU A 60 -7.48 6.79 -16.29
N TYR A 61 -7.29 6.42 -15.02
CA TYR A 61 -6.57 7.23 -14.05
C TYR A 61 -5.05 7.05 -14.14
N PHE A 62 -4.59 5.87 -14.58
CA PHE A 62 -3.19 5.57 -14.87
C PHE A 62 -3.05 4.92 -16.26
N PRO A 63 -2.93 5.72 -17.34
CA PRO A 63 -2.78 5.19 -18.70
C PRO A 63 -1.58 4.27 -18.88
N LEU A 64 -0.49 4.50 -18.12
CA LEU A 64 0.70 3.67 -18.07
C LEU A 64 0.59 2.50 -17.06
N GLY A 65 -0.61 2.26 -16.53
CA GLY A 65 -0.92 1.20 -15.57
C GLY A 65 -0.50 1.48 -14.12
N HIS A 66 0.20 2.58 -13.85
CA HIS A 66 0.66 3.00 -12.52
C HIS A 66 0.87 4.52 -12.45
N ALA A 67 0.93 5.06 -11.23
CA ALA A 67 1.31 6.44 -10.97
C ALA A 67 2.78 6.67 -11.35
N GLN A 68 3.05 7.70 -12.13
CA GLN A 68 4.41 8.14 -12.42
C GLN A 68 4.93 9.09 -11.34
N GLU A 69 6.24 9.11 -11.13
CA GLU A 69 6.89 9.99 -10.14
C GLU A 69 6.70 11.48 -10.47
N ASP A 70 6.61 11.84 -11.75
CA ASP A 70 6.38 13.21 -12.17
C ASP A 70 4.96 13.72 -11.88
N GLU A 71 4.00 12.80 -11.72
CA GLU A 71 2.62 13.10 -11.32
C GLU A 71 2.46 13.31 -9.80
N ILE A 72 3.48 12.96 -9.02
CA ILE A 72 3.45 12.96 -7.55
C ILE A 72 4.62 13.72 -6.92
N LYS A 73 5.22 14.66 -7.66
CA LYS A 73 6.42 15.40 -7.23
C LYS A 73 6.24 16.08 -5.88
N ASP A 74 5.07 16.64 -5.59
CA ASP A 74 4.82 17.30 -4.30
C ASP A 74 4.78 16.29 -3.15
N GLU A 75 4.30 15.08 -3.43
CA GLU A 75 4.23 13.99 -2.46
C GLU A 75 5.61 13.38 -2.19
N ILE A 76 6.45 13.26 -3.22
CA ILE A 76 7.86 12.88 -3.08
C ILE A 76 8.63 13.95 -2.31
N ALA A 77 8.47 15.23 -2.68
CA ALA A 77 9.13 16.34 -2.01
C ALA A 77 8.70 16.47 -0.54
N ALA A 78 7.44 16.15 -0.22
CA ALA A 78 6.97 16.09 1.15
C ALA A 78 7.65 14.99 1.98
N ASN A 79 8.24 13.98 1.33
CA ASN A 79 9.02 12.91 1.95
C ASN A 79 8.26 12.28 3.14
N LYS A 80 6.99 11.95 2.97
CA LYS A 80 6.10 11.57 4.07
C LYS A 80 5.75 10.09 4.13
N PHE A 81 6.11 9.31 3.11
CA PHE A 81 5.79 7.89 3.00
C PHE A 81 7.06 7.05 2.84
N PHE A 82 7.16 5.99 3.63
CA PHE A 82 8.28 5.07 3.62
C PHE A 82 7.77 3.64 3.53
N ILE A 83 8.46 2.79 2.78
CA ILE A 83 8.21 1.35 2.73
C ILE A 83 9.20 0.69 3.67
N GLN A 84 8.71 -0.20 4.52
CA GLN A 84 9.46 -0.77 5.61
C GLN A 84 9.30 -2.28 5.64
N GLY A 85 9.94 -2.91 6.63
CA GLY A 85 9.99 -4.34 6.85
C GLY A 85 8.64 -5.06 6.93
N HIS A 86 8.61 -6.18 7.64
CA HIS A 86 7.41 -6.96 7.84
C HIS A 86 7.04 -7.06 9.31
N ASP A 87 5.75 -7.08 9.59
CA ASP A 87 5.29 -7.54 10.88
C ASP A 87 5.50 -9.06 11.04
N ARG A 88 5.27 -9.58 12.24
CA ARG A 88 5.43 -11.01 12.56
C ARG A 88 4.51 -11.94 11.76
N THR A 89 3.48 -11.40 11.08
CA THR A 89 2.59 -12.16 10.20
C THR A 89 2.97 -12.04 8.72
N GLY A 90 4.09 -11.39 8.42
CA GLY A 90 4.57 -11.19 7.06
C GLY A 90 3.87 -10.05 6.30
N ARG A 91 3.12 -9.17 6.97
CA ARG A 91 2.52 -8.00 6.34
C ARG A 91 3.57 -6.91 6.15
N PRO A 92 3.78 -6.37 4.94
CA PRO A 92 4.70 -5.26 4.74
C PRO A 92 4.21 -4.02 5.48
N LEU A 93 5.18 -3.24 5.95
CA LEU A 93 4.96 -2.05 6.75
C LEU A 93 5.11 -0.79 5.89
N SER A 94 4.34 0.25 6.22
CA SER A 94 4.62 1.61 5.76
C SER A 94 4.69 2.56 6.94
N PHE A 95 5.67 3.46 6.93
CA PHE A 95 5.81 4.50 7.97
C PHE A 95 5.50 5.87 7.38
N TRP A 96 4.59 6.61 8.03
CA TRP A 96 4.03 7.86 7.54
C TRP A 96 4.29 9.00 8.52
N TYR A 97 4.89 10.10 8.05
CA TYR A 97 5.04 11.32 8.85
C TYR A 97 3.85 12.25 8.66
N GLY A 98 2.96 12.32 9.66
CA GLY A 98 1.79 13.19 9.63
C GLY A 98 2.13 14.68 9.56
N ALA A 99 3.21 15.12 10.22
CA ALA A 99 3.64 16.52 10.22
C ALA A 99 4.14 17.02 8.85
N ARG A 100 4.41 16.09 7.91
CA ARG A 100 4.81 16.39 6.53
C ARG A 100 3.63 16.44 5.55
N HIS A 101 2.41 16.16 6.02
CA HIS A 101 1.19 16.35 5.25
C HIS A 101 0.61 17.74 5.54
N PHE A 102 0.26 18.51 4.51
CA PHE A 102 -0.29 19.86 4.63
C PHE A 102 -1.70 19.89 4.03
N GLY A 103 -2.65 20.41 4.80
CA GLY A 103 -4.03 20.56 4.35
C GLY A 103 -4.20 21.69 3.33
N GLY A 104 -5.26 21.60 2.54
CA GLY A 104 -5.55 22.56 1.47
C GLY A 104 -4.70 22.39 0.21
N GLY A 105 -3.89 21.33 0.14
CA GLY A 105 -3.12 20.95 -1.04
C GLY A 105 -3.98 20.33 -2.16
N ASN A 106 -3.32 19.92 -3.23
CA ASN A 106 -3.97 19.26 -4.36
C ASN A 106 -4.40 17.83 -3.99
N LEU A 107 -5.71 17.64 -3.77
CA LEU A 107 -6.29 16.35 -3.41
C LEU A 107 -6.00 15.25 -4.45
N GLU A 108 -5.89 15.59 -5.74
CA GLU A 108 -5.59 14.60 -6.78
C GLU A 108 -4.14 14.14 -6.72
N GLN A 109 -3.17 15.05 -6.49
CA GLN A 109 -1.79 14.62 -6.22
C GLN A 109 -1.71 13.77 -4.96
N TYR A 110 -2.45 14.12 -3.90
CA TYR A 110 -2.49 13.32 -2.69
C TYR A 110 -3.02 11.90 -2.92
N LYS A 111 -4.11 11.74 -3.70
CA LYS A 111 -4.64 10.42 -4.09
C LYS A 111 -3.64 9.63 -4.95
N ARG A 112 -2.96 10.27 -5.89
CA ARG A 112 -1.91 9.63 -6.71
C ARG A 112 -0.71 9.19 -5.86
N GLY A 113 -0.26 10.02 -4.91
CA GLY A 113 0.81 9.67 -3.97
C GLY A 113 0.44 8.49 -3.07
N ILE A 114 -0.78 8.47 -2.53
CA ILE A 114 -1.30 7.32 -1.79
C ILE A 114 -1.31 6.08 -2.69
N THR A 115 -1.83 6.18 -3.92
CA THR A 115 -1.84 5.06 -4.87
C THR A 115 -0.44 4.50 -5.08
N TYR A 116 0.54 5.35 -5.35
CA TYR A 116 1.92 4.94 -5.55
C TYR A 116 2.46 4.18 -4.32
N CYS A 117 2.23 4.71 -3.12
CA CYS A 117 2.61 4.05 -1.87
C CYS A 117 1.92 2.69 -1.69
N LEU A 118 0.61 2.61 -1.95
CA LEU A 118 -0.16 1.38 -1.78
C LEU A 118 0.21 0.31 -2.81
N ASP A 119 0.45 0.70 -4.05
CA ASP A 119 0.91 -0.22 -5.09
C ASP A 119 2.29 -0.79 -4.73
N LYS A 120 3.21 0.05 -4.20
CA LYS A 120 4.52 -0.43 -3.71
C LYS A 120 4.36 -1.43 -2.57
N LEU A 121 3.49 -1.15 -1.59
CA LEU A 121 3.20 -2.09 -0.51
C LEU A 121 2.62 -3.41 -1.03
N ILE A 122 1.72 -3.35 -2.01
CA ILE A 122 1.12 -4.52 -2.63
C ILE A 122 2.17 -5.34 -3.38
N SER A 123 3.08 -4.68 -4.09
CA SER A 123 4.20 -5.33 -4.76
C SER A 123 5.22 -5.94 -3.79
N SER A 124 5.26 -5.49 -2.53
CA SER A 124 6.07 -6.08 -1.45
C SER A 124 5.42 -7.27 -0.75
N LEU A 125 4.15 -7.61 -1.05
CA LEU A 125 3.46 -8.70 -0.35
C LEU A 125 4.12 -10.06 -0.64
N PRO A 126 4.44 -10.85 0.40
CA PRO A 126 4.87 -12.22 0.19
C PRO A 126 3.70 -13.10 -0.31
N PRO A 127 3.99 -14.26 -0.92
CA PRO A 127 2.94 -15.19 -1.37
C PRO A 127 1.95 -15.54 -0.25
N GLY A 128 0.65 -15.47 -0.56
CA GLY A 128 -0.44 -15.74 0.40
C GLY A 128 -0.77 -14.59 1.36
N GLN A 129 0.01 -13.51 1.38
CA GLN A 129 -0.31 -12.31 2.14
C GLN A 129 -1.10 -11.33 1.28
N GLU A 130 -2.12 -10.71 1.87
CA GLU A 130 -3.03 -9.80 1.18
C GLU A 130 -3.02 -8.38 1.75
N LYS A 131 -2.45 -8.23 2.96
CA LYS A 131 -2.61 -7.03 3.78
C LYS A 131 -1.29 -6.39 4.14
N PHE A 132 -1.33 -5.08 4.38
CA PHE A 132 -0.20 -4.28 4.89
C PHE A 132 -0.55 -3.61 6.23
N VAL A 133 0.46 -3.08 6.90
CA VAL A 133 0.31 -2.31 8.14
C VAL A 133 0.87 -0.91 7.93
N ILE A 134 0.21 0.09 8.51
CA ILE A 134 0.68 1.48 8.49
C ILE A 134 1.04 1.90 9.91
N ILE A 135 2.17 2.59 10.06
CA ILE A 135 2.56 3.31 11.27
C ILE A 135 2.54 4.80 10.92
N ALA A 136 1.61 5.56 11.48
CA ALA A 136 1.52 7.00 11.27
C ALA A 136 2.01 7.73 12.52
N ASP A 137 3.12 8.45 12.39
CA ASP A 137 3.64 9.32 13.44
C ASP A 137 3.10 10.74 13.29
N LEU A 138 2.35 11.19 14.29
CA LEU A 138 1.75 12.52 14.33
C LEU A 138 2.58 13.52 15.14
N LYS A 139 3.81 13.17 15.53
CA LYS A 139 4.72 14.09 16.20
C LYS A 139 4.95 15.33 15.33
N GLY A 140 4.66 16.50 15.90
CA GLY A 140 4.80 17.80 15.22
C GLY A 140 3.60 18.22 14.36
N VAL A 141 2.51 17.43 14.32
CA VAL A 141 1.25 17.83 13.67
C VAL A 141 0.68 19.07 14.36
N GLY A 142 0.43 20.12 13.58
CA GLY A 142 -0.26 21.34 14.00
C GLY A 142 -1.44 21.66 13.09
N TYR A 143 -2.04 22.84 13.25
CA TYR A 143 -3.25 23.25 12.52
C TYR A 143 -3.15 23.11 10.99
N LYS A 144 -2.00 23.48 10.40
CA LYS A 144 -1.75 23.37 8.95
C LYS A 144 -1.75 21.94 8.41
N ASN A 145 -1.60 20.95 9.28
CA ASN A 145 -1.53 19.54 8.92
C ASN A 145 -2.90 18.83 9.06
N LEU A 146 -3.90 19.47 9.67
CA LEU A 146 -5.23 18.88 9.86
C LEU A 146 -6.05 19.04 8.59
N ASP A 147 -6.16 17.96 7.83
CA ASP A 147 -6.85 17.95 6.54
C ASP A 147 -8.03 16.98 6.53
N VAL A 148 -9.11 17.33 7.24
CA VAL A 148 -10.31 16.48 7.32
C VAL A 148 -10.85 16.14 5.93
N ARG A 149 -10.84 17.11 5.00
CA ARG A 149 -11.29 16.90 3.62
C ARG A 149 -10.37 15.93 2.89
N GLY A 150 -9.06 16.11 2.98
CA GLY A 150 -8.08 15.21 2.38
C GLY A 150 -8.16 13.80 2.92
N TRP A 151 -8.27 13.63 4.25
CA TRP A 151 -8.35 12.32 4.88
C TRP A 151 -9.63 11.58 4.51
N LEU A 152 -10.79 12.25 4.48
CA LEU A 152 -12.04 11.64 4.03
C LEU A 152 -11.98 11.31 2.53
N GLY A 153 -11.45 12.20 1.70
CA GLY A 153 -11.28 11.94 0.27
C GLY A 153 -10.33 10.78 -0.02
N ALA A 154 -9.25 10.65 0.75
CA ALA A 154 -8.33 9.52 0.68
C ALA A 154 -8.99 8.22 1.17
N TYR A 155 -9.74 8.27 2.26
CA TYR A 155 -10.47 7.13 2.80
C TYR A 155 -11.48 6.58 1.78
N ASP A 156 -12.33 7.45 1.22
CA ASP A 156 -13.33 7.06 0.21
C ASP A 156 -12.66 6.45 -1.03
N PHE A 157 -11.54 7.04 -1.45
CA PHE A 157 -10.75 6.55 -2.58
C PHE A 157 -10.13 5.17 -2.32
N VAL A 158 -9.52 4.97 -1.14
CA VAL A 158 -8.95 3.68 -0.74
C VAL A 158 -10.04 2.62 -0.59
N GLN A 159 -11.21 2.95 -0.05
CA GLN A 159 -12.35 2.04 0.03
C GLN A 159 -12.90 1.64 -1.34
N ALA A 160 -12.85 2.54 -2.32
CA ALA A 160 -13.32 2.29 -3.67
C ALA A 160 -12.36 1.38 -4.46
N TYR A 161 -11.04 1.54 -4.29
CA TYR A 161 -10.06 0.92 -5.19
C TYR A 161 -9.07 -0.04 -4.53
N TYR A 162 -8.92 0.00 -3.20
CA TYR A 162 -8.01 -0.85 -2.43
C TYR A 162 -8.71 -1.55 -1.26
N PRO A 163 -9.89 -2.17 -1.48
CA PRO A 163 -10.66 -2.76 -0.39
C PRO A 163 -9.89 -3.91 0.27
N GLU A 164 -10.13 -4.10 1.57
CA GLU A 164 -9.61 -5.24 2.34
C GLU A 164 -8.06 -5.36 2.41
N ARG A 165 -7.30 -4.36 1.96
CA ARG A 165 -5.82 -4.37 2.00
C ARG A 165 -5.22 -3.91 3.32
N LEU A 166 -5.94 -3.07 4.08
CA LEU A 166 -5.43 -2.60 5.37
C LEU A 166 -5.57 -3.68 6.43
N GLY A 167 -4.45 -4.06 7.07
CA GLY A 167 -4.39 -4.99 8.18
C GLY A 167 -4.51 -4.30 9.54
N ARG A 168 -3.68 -3.29 9.79
CA ARG A 168 -3.63 -2.51 11.04
C ARG A 168 -3.01 -1.14 10.79
N VAL A 169 -3.43 -0.15 11.57
CA VAL A 169 -2.83 1.19 11.59
C VAL A 169 -2.45 1.54 13.01
N TYR A 170 -1.18 1.84 13.24
CA TYR A 170 -0.68 2.41 14.49
C TYR A 170 -0.62 3.92 14.37
N ILE A 171 -1.25 4.64 15.29
CA ILE A 171 -1.15 6.09 15.40
C ILE A 171 -0.26 6.42 16.58
N LEU A 172 0.88 7.06 16.31
CA LEU A 172 1.87 7.47 17.30
C LEU A 172 1.76 8.98 17.56
N HIS A 173 2.07 9.40 18.78
CA HIS A 173 2.14 10.80 19.18
C HIS A 173 0.96 11.69 18.75
N PRO A 174 -0.31 11.27 18.89
CA PRO A 174 -1.44 12.13 18.52
C PRO A 174 -1.46 13.40 19.40
N PRO A 175 -1.29 14.61 18.84
CA PRO A 175 -1.34 15.84 19.63
C PRO A 175 -2.79 16.13 20.05
N MET A 176 -2.98 16.96 21.08
CA MET A 176 -4.32 17.32 21.57
C MET A 176 -5.25 17.84 20.47
N ILE A 177 -4.71 18.63 19.54
CA ILE A 177 -5.49 19.21 18.44
C ILE A 177 -5.99 18.16 17.42
N PHE A 178 -5.30 17.02 17.27
CA PHE A 178 -5.74 15.93 16.40
C PHE A 178 -7.09 15.35 16.84
N TRP A 179 -7.37 15.31 18.14
CA TRP A 179 -8.62 14.74 18.63
C TRP A 179 -9.86 15.53 18.21
N ALA A 180 -9.72 16.84 17.97
CA ALA A 180 -10.82 17.66 17.45
C ALA A 180 -11.17 17.25 16.01
N SER A 181 -10.17 17.08 15.14
CA SER A 181 -10.39 16.64 13.75
C SER A 181 -10.79 15.16 13.69
N TRP A 182 -10.25 14.31 14.56
CA TRP A 182 -10.63 12.90 14.65
C TRP A 182 -12.13 12.71 14.91
N LYS A 183 -12.72 13.51 15.80
CA LYS A 183 -14.18 13.50 16.04
C LYS A 183 -15.01 13.79 14.79
N LEU A 184 -14.47 14.56 13.84
CA LEU A 184 -15.14 14.85 12.57
C LEU A 184 -14.99 13.69 11.56
N VAL A 185 -13.90 12.94 11.62
CA VAL A 185 -13.61 11.83 10.69
C VAL A 185 -14.31 10.53 11.10
N VAL A 186 -14.29 10.20 12.39
CA VAL A 186 -14.80 8.92 12.94
C VAL A 186 -16.20 8.53 12.46
N PRO A 187 -17.19 9.45 12.33
CA PRO A 187 -18.52 9.08 11.86
C PRO A 187 -18.55 8.45 10.46
N PHE A 188 -17.58 8.78 9.60
CA PHE A 188 -17.50 8.29 8.22
C PHE A 188 -16.75 6.95 8.09
N LEU A 189 -16.00 6.56 9.12
CA LEU A 189 -15.27 5.30 9.11
C LEU A 189 -16.20 4.12 9.41
N ASP A 190 -16.08 3.06 8.62
CA ASP A 190 -16.81 1.83 8.88
C ASP A 190 -16.26 1.12 10.14
N PRO A 191 -17.07 0.26 10.81
CA PRO A 191 -16.65 -0.42 12.03
C PRO A 191 -15.42 -1.33 11.88
N VAL A 192 -15.18 -1.89 10.70
CA VAL A 192 -14.02 -2.77 10.44
C VAL A 192 -12.74 -1.94 10.44
N ILE A 193 -12.75 -0.76 9.81
CA ILE A 193 -11.61 0.16 9.82
C ILE A 193 -11.34 0.70 11.22
N LYS A 194 -12.38 1.09 11.98
CA LYS A 194 -12.22 1.55 13.37
C LYS A 194 -11.47 0.53 14.23
N LYS A 195 -11.79 -0.75 14.09
CA LYS A 195 -11.11 -1.85 14.82
C LYS A 195 -9.65 -2.06 14.42
N LYS A 196 -9.23 -1.58 13.24
CA LYS A 196 -7.85 -1.69 12.75
C LYS A 196 -6.96 -0.56 13.25
N ILE A 197 -7.53 0.53 13.78
CA ILE A 197 -6.78 1.70 14.24
C ILE A 197 -6.43 1.53 15.72
N VAL A 198 -5.14 1.62 16.01
CA VAL A 198 -4.58 1.51 17.36
C VAL A 198 -3.88 2.82 17.67
N PHE A 199 -4.44 3.59 18.61
CA PHE A 199 -3.77 4.74 19.19
C PHE A 199 -2.80 4.22 20.26
N VAL A 200 -1.50 4.42 20.03
CA VAL A 200 -0.46 3.89 20.91
C VAL A 200 -0.15 4.91 21.99
N ASP A 201 -0.05 4.46 23.24
CA ASP A 201 0.44 5.28 24.35
C ASP A 201 1.90 5.67 24.07
N ASN A 202 2.21 6.96 24.15
CA ASN A 202 3.55 7.49 23.91
C ASN A 202 4.62 6.82 24.77
N ALA A 203 4.29 6.44 26.01
CA ALA A 203 5.22 5.75 26.90
C ALA A 203 5.48 4.28 26.52
N LYS A 204 4.64 3.70 25.65
CA LYS A 204 4.66 2.28 25.29
C LYS A 204 4.80 2.03 23.79
N ILE A 205 5.29 3.01 23.03
CA ILE A 205 5.43 2.90 21.57
C ILE A 205 6.30 1.70 21.19
N GLU A 206 7.52 1.62 21.71
CA GLU A 206 8.43 0.51 21.38
C GLU A 206 7.85 -0.83 21.83
N GLU A 207 7.36 -0.95 23.06
CA GLU A 207 6.74 -2.17 23.59
C GLU A 207 5.58 -2.66 22.71
N THR A 208 4.65 -1.77 22.36
CA THR A 208 3.45 -2.10 21.58
C THR A 208 3.82 -2.53 20.17
N LEU A 209 4.75 -1.83 19.52
CA LEU A 209 5.18 -2.16 18.17
C LEU A 209 6.00 -3.45 18.13
N LEU A 210 6.86 -3.69 19.12
CA LEU A 210 7.68 -4.91 19.20
C LEU A 210 6.87 -6.20 19.47
N ALA A 211 5.67 -6.06 20.04
CA ALA A 211 4.72 -7.16 20.17
C ALA A 211 4.34 -7.74 18.80
N ASP A 212 4.15 -6.88 17.80
CA ASP A 212 3.70 -7.26 16.46
C ASP A 212 4.82 -7.26 15.40
N ILE A 213 5.94 -6.59 15.65
CA ILE A 213 7.01 -6.35 14.66
C ILE A 213 8.36 -6.72 15.28
N ALA A 214 9.21 -7.47 14.57
CA ALA A 214 10.56 -7.77 15.06
C ALA A 214 11.41 -6.49 15.10
N LYS A 215 12.36 -6.40 16.03
CA LYS A 215 13.16 -5.17 16.23
C LYS A 215 13.98 -4.82 14.99
N GLU A 216 14.41 -5.84 14.26
CA GLU A 216 15.16 -5.78 12.99
C GLU A 216 14.29 -5.28 11.83
N GLU A 217 12.98 -5.46 11.92
CA GLU A 217 12.00 -5.05 10.89
C GLU A 217 11.34 -3.71 11.21
N LEU A 218 11.41 -3.28 12.47
CA LEU A 218 10.85 -2.02 12.95
C LEU A 218 11.73 -0.83 12.51
N PRO A 219 11.15 0.27 12.02
CA PRO A 219 11.91 1.46 11.64
C PRO A 219 12.71 2.05 12.82
N THR A 220 13.89 2.59 12.54
CA THR A 220 14.72 3.31 13.53
C THR A 220 13.97 4.47 14.20
N ALA A 221 13.05 5.13 13.49
CA ALA A 221 12.19 6.19 14.04
C ALA A 221 11.26 5.71 15.18
N CYS A 222 11.05 4.39 15.32
CA CYS A 222 10.21 3.77 16.33
C CYS A 222 11.00 2.97 17.38
N GLY A 223 12.33 3.09 17.43
CA GLY A 223 13.19 2.31 18.34
C GLY A 223 13.64 0.95 17.77
N GLY A 224 13.38 0.69 16.48
CA GLY A 224 13.88 -0.49 15.78
C GLY A 224 15.26 -0.31 15.14
N LEU A 225 15.66 -1.26 14.31
CA LEU A 225 16.96 -1.28 13.62
C LEU A 225 16.85 -1.12 12.10
N LYS A 226 15.64 -1.13 11.53
CA LYS A 226 15.45 -1.02 10.08
C LYS A 226 15.62 0.42 9.62
N GLU A 227 16.57 0.66 8.72
CA GLU A 227 16.70 1.94 8.06
C GLU A 227 15.47 2.26 7.21
N MET A 228 15.09 3.53 7.18
CA MET A 228 13.89 3.95 6.48
C MET A 228 14.15 4.13 4.99
N VAL A 229 13.34 3.49 4.15
CA VAL A 229 13.41 3.62 2.69
C VAL A 229 12.25 4.47 2.19
N PRO A 230 12.50 5.66 1.62
CA PRO A 230 11.48 6.45 0.93
C PRO A 230 10.79 5.60 -0.15
N PHE A 231 9.47 5.74 -0.26
CA PHE A 231 8.65 4.93 -1.18
C PHE A 231 9.06 5.01 -2.66
N GLU A 232 9.64 6.11 -3.13
CA GLU A 232 10.19 6.27 -4.48
C GLU A 232 11.46 5.46 -4.70
N LEU A 233 12.29 5.32 -3.66
CA LEU A 233 13.53 4.52 -3.68
C LEU A 233 13.29 3.04 -3.39
N ALA A 234 12.09 2.67 -2.95
CA ALA A 234 11.75 1.28 -2.70
C ALA A 234 11.60 0.52 -4.02
N HIS A 235 12.31 -0.61 -4.16
CA HIS A 235 12.18 -1.52 -5.30
C HIS A 235 11.64 -2.88 -4.85
N PRO A 236 10.33 -3.01 -4.57
CA PRO A 236 9.71 -4.29 -4.26
C PRO A 236 9.97 -5.33 -5.37
N PRO A 237 10.05 -6.63 -5.02
CA PRO A 237 10.35 -7.69 -5.99
C PRO A 237 9.31 -7.80 -7.10
N ASN A 238 8.04 -7.51 -6.80
CA ASN A 238 6.95 -7.51 -7.78
C ASN A 238 6.59 -6.10 -8.25
N TRP A 239 7.48 -5.12 -8.06
CA TRP A 239 7.28 -3.79 -8.65
C TRP A 239 7.54 -3.88 -10.14
N PRO A 240 6.60 -3.49 -11.01
CA PRO A 240 6.82 -3.65 -12.43
C PRO A 240 8.02 -2.80 -12.87
N GLN A 241 8.92 -3.40 -13.65
CA GLN A 241 10.02 -2.67 -14.27
C GLN A 241 9.48 -1.92 -15.48
N PHE A 242 9.08 -0.68 -15.27
CA PHE A 242 8.58 0.15 -16.36
C PHE A 242 9.78 0.62 -17.17
N LYS A 243 9.84 0.20 -18.44
CA LYS A 243 10.80 0.77 -19.38
C LYS A 243 10.43 2.24 -19.55
N ALA A 244 11.39 3.15 -19.29
CA ALA A 244 11.24 4.54 -19.69
C ALA A 244 10.80 4.55 -21.16
N ALA A 245 9.69 5.24 -21.45
CA ALA A 245 9.28 5.42 -22.83
C ALA A 245 10.48 6.00 -23.57
N ALA A 246 10.97 5.27 -24.58
CA ALA A 246 12.01 5.79 -25.46
C ALA A 246 11.49 7.13 -25.98
N VAL A 247 12.17 8.21 -25.58
CA VAL A 247 11.94 9.53 -26.15
C VAL A 247 12.27 9.37 -27.63
N ALA A 248 11.24 9.29 -28.46
CA ALA A 248 11.40 9.36 -29.90
C ALA A 248 11.92 10.76 -30.21
N THR A 249 13.24 10.85 -30.42
CA THR A 249 13.92 12.01 -31.02
C THR A 249 13.56 12.12 -32.49
#